data_AF-A0A937AJP3-F1
#
_entry.id   AF-A0A937AJP3-F1
#
_cell.length_a   1.000
_cell.length_b   1.000
_cell.length_c   1.000
_cell.angle_alpha   90.00
_cell.angle_beta   90.00
_cell.angle_gamma   90.00
#
_symmetry.space_group_name_H-M   'P 1'
#
loop_
_entity.id
_entity.type
_entity.pdbx_description
1 polymer ?
#
loop_
_entity_poly.entity_id
_entity_poly.type
_entity_poly.pdbx_seq_one_letter_code
_entity_poly.pdbx_strand_id
1 'polypeptide(L)'
;MLNFDHKWNFNSPGKIPDPIVDEFSAIITKISQGQQYRIERFKHYFAQASGDISSPSTKIDWAHTDLEKHMNDASVNAPLFIAAFYNACKELEKDPNIPLPTVFDINNILAKHHANYRINPPNLVALDSIYTPAPPKIPASLDQQARERIQNSMSKSQQLMSEGMHRQAVQEALWLLESVSTAFQGIKNGENSITAKYFNKIMEVLKRNNKGTALK
;
A
#
# COMPACT_ATOMS: atom_id res chain seq x y z
N MET A 1 1.65 -14.29 7.14
CA MET A 1 3.12 -14.37 7.05
C MET A 1 3.58 -13.64 5.80
N LEU A 2 4.79 -13.11 5.80
CA LEU A 2 5.41 -12.52 4.61
C LEU A 2 5.89 -13.62 3.66
N ASN A 3 5.58 -13.47 2.36
CA ASN A 3 5.94 -14.44 1.32
C ASN A 3 7.23 -14.02 0.61
N PHE A 4 8.09 -14.98 0.28
CA PHE A 4 9.32 -14.79 -0.48
C PHE A 4 9.74 -16.11 -1.16
N ASP A 5 10.76 -16.08 -2.02
CA ASP A 5 11.23 -17.29 -2.70
C ASP A 5 11.66 -18.35 -1.67
N HIS A 6 11.02 -19.52 -1.70
CA HIS A 6 11.30 -20.61 -0.77
C HIS A 6 12.75 -21.08 -0.81
N LYS A 7 13.47 -20.86 -1.92
CA LYS A 7 14.90 -21.17 -2.03
C LYS A 7 15.73 -20.40 -1.00
N TRP A 8 15.30 -19.20 -0.61
CA TRP A 8 16.01 -18.38 0.37
C TRP A 8 16.00 -18.97 1.79
N ASN A 9 15.15 -19.95 2.10
CA ASN A 9 15.23 -20.67 3.38
C ASN A 9 16.54 -21.45 3.53
N PHE A 10 17.08 -21.96 2.42
CA PHE A 10 18.29 -22.79 2.42
C PHE A 10 19.50 -22.09 1.79
N ASN A 11 19.24 -21.21 0.81
CA ASN A 11 20.27 -20.46 0.10
C ASN A 11 20.14 -18.99 0.45
N SER A 12 20.80 -18.60 1.55
CA SER A 12 20.79 -17.20 1.99
C SER A 12 21.36 -16.30 0.89
N PRO A 13 20.63 -15.27 0.45
CA PRO A 13 21.16 -14.24 -0.45
C PRO A 13 22.18 -13.31 0.22
N GLY A 14 22.37 -13.41 1.54
CA GLY A 14 23.39 -12.69 2.28
C GLY A 14 22.93 -12.21 3.66
N LYS A 15 23.90 -11.76 4.45
CA LYS A 15 23.68 -11.14 5.76
C LYS A 15 23.00 -9.78 5.59
N ILE A 16 22.06 -9.46 6.47
CA ILE A 16 21.50 -8.12 6.57
C ILE A 16 22.55 -7.17 7.21
N PRO A 17 22.66 -5.91 6.77
CA PRO A 17 23.54 -4.94 7.42
C PRO A 17 23.31 -4.80 8.93
N ASP A 18 24.39 -4.80 9.72
CA ASP A 18 24.33 -4.67 11.18
C ASP A 18 23.55 -3.44 11.66
N PRO A 19 23.65 -2.25 11.02
CA PRO A 19 22.84 -1.10 11.41
C PRO A 19 21.33 -1.32 11.33
N ILE A 20 20.85 -2.25 10.49
CA ILE A 20 19.44 -2.61 10.42
C ILE A 20 19.05 -3.48 11.63
N VAL A 21 19.94 -4.40 12.04
CA VAL A 21 19.73 -5.22 13.23
C VAL A 21 19.59 -4.32 14.47
N ASP A 22 20.47 -3.32 14.60
CA ASP A 22 20.44 -2.34 15.68
C ASP A 22 19.15 -1.51 15.69
N GLU A 23 18.73 -0.99 14.53
CA GLU A 23 17.48 -0.21 14.44
C GLU A 23 16.25 -1.05 14.75
N PHE A 24 16.21 -2.32 14.31
CA PHE A 24 15.12 -3.23 14.63
C PHE A 24 15.11 -3.57 16.12
N SER A 25 16.27 -3.79 16.74
CA SER A 25 16.38 -4.03 18.19
C SER A 25 15.88 -2.83 19.01
N ALA A 26 16.24 -1.62 18.59
CA ALA A 26 15.75 -0.39 19.21
C ALA A 26 14.22 -0.24 19.09
N ILE A 27 13.64 -0.63 17.94
CA ILE A 27 12.20 -0.63 17.75
C ILE A 27 11.52 -1.69 18.62
N ILE A 28 12.07 -2.91 18.72
CA ILE A 28 11.52 -3.97 19.57
C ILE A 28 11.49 -3.50 21.03
N THR A 29 12.56 -2.86 21.50
CA THR A 29 12.62 -2.27 22.84
C THR A 29 11.53 -1.22 23.07
N LYS A 30 11.21 -0.40 22.05
CA LYS A 30 10.10 0.57 22.12
C LYS A 30 8.73 -0.09 22.11
N ILE A 31 8.52 -1.13 21.29
CA ILE A 31 7.27 -1.90 21.22
C ILE A 31 7.04 -2.66 22.53
N SER A 32 8.09 -3.22 23.10
CA SER A 32 7.99 -4.04 24.31
C SER A 32 7.54 -3.23 25.52
N GLN A 33 7.98 -1.98 25.66
CA GLN A 33 7.66 -1.13 26.83
C GLN A 33 7.93 -1.84 28.17
N GLY A 34 8.97 -2.68 28.22
CA GLY A 34 9.29 -3.50 29.40
C GLY A 34 8.33 -4.67 29.65
N GLN A 35 7.47 -5.03 28.70
CA GLN A 35 6.58 -6.18 28.78
C GLN A 35 7.26 -7.41 28.20
N GLN A 36 7.58 -8.39 29.07
CA GLN A 36 8.30 -9.59 28.69
C GLN A 36 7.59 -10.37 27.57
N TYR A 37 6.27 -10.53 27.62
CA TYR A 37 5.53 -11.31 26.61
C TYR A 37 5.70 -10.77 25.18
N ARG A 38 5.94 -9.46 25.01
CA ARG A 38 6.19 -8.84 23.71
C ARG A 38 7.58 -9.20 23.19
N ILE A 39 8.59 -9.18 24.07
CA ILE A 39 9.97 -9.59 23.74
C ILE A 39 9.99 -11.07 23.36
N GLU A 40 9.33 -11.92 24.16
CA GLU A 40 9.21 -13.35 23.89
C GLU A 40 8.59 -13.64 22.53
N ARG A 41 7.68 -12.76 22.07
CA ARG A 41 7.08 -12.88 20.74
C ARG A 41 8.11 -12.68 19.64
N PHE A 42 8.91 -11.61 19.72
CA PHE A 42 9.99 -11.40 18.76
C PHE A 42 11.02 -12.52 18.83
N LYS A 43 11.40 -12.94 20.04
CA LYS A 43 12.34 -14.04 20.27
C LYS A 43 11.91 -15.32 19.57
N HIS A 44 10.63 -15.69 19.71
CA HIS A 44 10.06 -16.85 19.05
C HIS A 44 10.23 -16.80 17.52
N TYR A 45 9.90 -15.68 16.88
CA TYR A 45 10.02 -15.55 15.43
C TYR A 45 11.48 -15.53 14.95
N PHE A 46 12.38 -14.87 15.69
CA PHE A 46 13.80 -14.85 15.31
C PHE A 46 14.47 -16.22 15.52
N ALA A 47 14.15 -16.93 16.60
CA ALA A 47 14.63 -18.30 16.81
C ALA A 47 14.17 -19.22 15.66
N GLN A 48 12.90 -19.15 15.27
CA GLN A 48 12.40 -19.91 14.12
C GLN A 48 13.13 -19.56 12.82
N ALA A 49 13.42 -18.27 12.59
CA ALA A 49 14.15 -17.82 11.41
C ALA A 49 15.62 -18.28 11.38
N SER A 50 16.24 -18.48 12.54
CA SER A 50 17.58 -19.07 12.66
C SER A 50 17.58 -20.60 12.70
N GLY A 51 16.41 -21.25 12.63
CA GLY A 51 16.28 -22.71 12.75
C GLY A 51 16.44 -23.25 14.18
N ASP A 52 16.33 -22.38 15.19
CA ASP A 52 16.42 -22.72 16.61
C ASP A 52 15.02 -22.73 17.27
N ILE A 53 14.95 -23.25 18.50
CA ILE A 53 13.73 -23.33 19.29
C ILE A 53 13.81 -22.32 20.43
N SER A 54 12.89 -21.35 20.44
CA SER A 54 12.74 -20.42 21.54
C SER A 54 12.03 -21.08 22.74
N SER A 55 12.69 -21.07 23.90
CA SER A 55 12.08 -21.41 25.19
C SER A 55 11.73 -20.13 25.96
N PRO A 56 10.56 -20.03 26.64
CA PRO A 56 10.22 -18.84 27.43
C PRO A 56 11.28 -18.56 28.52
N SER A 57 11.69 -17.31 28.65
CA SER A 57 12.64 -16.91 29.71
C SER A 57 11.89 -16.67 31.02
N THR A 58 12.57 -16.81 32.15
CA THR A 58 11.97 -16.58 33.48
C THR A 58 12.07 -15.13 33.95
N LYS A 59 12.91 -14.32 33.30
CA LYS A 59 13.07 -12.89 33.56
C LYS A 59 13.28 -12.13 32.26
N ILE A 60 12.93 -10.86 32.27
CA ILE A 60 13.00 -9.97 31.11
C ILE A 60 14.44 -9.75 30.60
N ASP A 61 15.43 -9.65 31.48
CA ASP A 61 16.84 -9.44 31.08
C ASP A 61 17.39 -10.63 30.28
N TRP A 62 16.97 -11.84 30.65
CA TRP A 62 17.27 -13.06 29.89
C TRP A 62 16.54 -13.05 28.55
N ALA A 63 15.28 -12.65 28.52
CA ALA A 63 14.52 -12.53 27.28
C ALA A 63 15.16 -11.55 26.29
N HIS A 64 15.74 -10.44 26.78
CA HIS A 64 16.50 -9.49 25.96
C HIS A 64 17.79 -10.09 25.41
N THR A 65 18.62 -10.68 26.26
CA THR A 65 19.89 -11.30 25.85
C THR A 65 19.64 -12.42 24.82
N ASP A 66 18.64 -13.26 25.06
CA ASP A 66 18.28 -14.34 24.16
C ASP A 66 17.74 -13.79 22.83
N LEU A 67 16.91 -12.73 22.86
CA LEU A 67 16.43 -12.06 21.66
C LEU A 67 17.59 -11.53 20.81
N GLU A 68 18.54 -10.82 21.41
CA GLU A 68 19.70 -10.28 20.68
C GLU A 68 20.51 -11.38 20.01
N LYS A 69 20.73 -12.49 20.72
CA LYS A 69 21.38 -13.68 20.14
C LYS A 69 20.61 -14.18 18.91
N HIS A 70 19.30 -14.44 19.04
CA HIS A 70 18.50 -14.94 17.93
C HIS A 70 18.40 -13.95 16.76
N MET A 71 18.38 -12.65 17.03
CA MET A 71 18.45 -11.62 15.99
C MET A 71 19.77 -11.69 15.23
N ASN A 72 20.89 -11.81 15.93
CA ASN A 72 22.21 -11.96 15.32
C ASN A 72 22.30 -13.24 14.48
N ASP A 73 21.80 -14.37 14.98
CA ASP A 73 21.81 -15.64 14.25
C ASP A 73 20.92 -15.56 12.99
N ALA A 74 19.71 -15.00 13.10
CA ALA A 74 18.81 -14.81 11.97
C ALA A 74 19.36 -13.79 10.95
N SER A 75 20.19 -12.83 11.37
CA SER A 75 20.75 -11.77 10.52
C SER A 75 21.57 -12.30 9.34
N VAL A 76 22.12 -13.53 9.46
CA VAL A 76 22.87 -14.24 8.41
C VAL A 76 22.01 -14.48 7.17
N ASN A 77 20.68 -14.47 7.30
CA ASN A 77 19.74 -14.61 6.21
C ASN A 77 18.76 -13.44 6.18
N ALA A 78 19.08 -12.41 5.39
CA ALA A 78 18.33 -11.16 5.37
C ALA A 78 16.82 -11.33 5.13
N PRO A 79 16.35 -12.12 4.14
CA PRO A 79 14.92 -12.40 3.98
C PRO A 79 14.24 -12.98 5.21
N LEU A 80 14.87 -13.96 5.87
CA LEU A 80 14.31 -14.59 7.07
C LEU A 80 14.27 -13.62 8.25
N PHE A 81 15.32 -12.83 8.43
CA PHE A 81 15.37 -11.79 9.45
C PHE A 81 14.24 -10.75 9.28
N ILE A 82 14.05 -10.24 8.06
CA ILE A 82 13.00 -9.25 7.75
C ILE A 82 11.61 -9.87 7.96
N ALA A 83 11.42 -11.11 7.49
CA ALA A 83 10.17 -11.82 7.65
C ALA A 83 9.83 -12.09 9.13
N ALA A 84 10.81 -12.47 9.94
CA ALA A 84 10.63 -12.70 11.38
C ALA A 84 10.11 -11.44 12.08
N PHE A 85 10.76 -10.30 11.85
CA PHE A 85 10.34 -9.02 12.42
C PHE A 85 8.92 -8.63 11.99
N TYR A 86 8.63 -8.70 10.69
CA TYR A 86 7.31 -8.36 10.16
C TYR A 86 6.21 -9.28 10.70
N ASN A 87 6.47 -10.59 10.76
CA ASN A 87 5.51 -11.57 11.27
C ASN A 87 5.24 -11.37 12.76
N ALA A 88 6.27 -11.07 13.56
CA ALA A 88 6.11 -10.71 14.97
C ALA A 88 5.25 -9.46 15.15
N CYS A 89 5.49 -8.40 14.36
CA CYS A 89 4.64 -7.20 14.37
C CYS A 89 3.20 -7.54 13.98
N LYS A 90 2.99 -8.36 12.94
CA LYS A 90 1.65 -8.78 12.50
C LYS A 90 0.91 -9.63 13.53
N GLU A 91 1.60 -10.41 14.34
CA GLU A 91 0.94 -11.13 15.42
C GLU A 91 0.52 -10.19 16.56
N LEU A 92 1.34 -9.19 16.88
CA LEU A 92 1.04 -8.17 17.88
C LEU A 92 -0.04 -7.17 17.43
N GLU A 93 -0.30 -7.04 16.12
CA GLU A 93 -1.35 -6.17 15.55
C GLU A 93 -2.77 -6.54 16.05
N LYS A 94 -2.94 -7.74 16.62
CA LYS A 94 -4.18 -8.17 17.28
C LYS A 94 -4.52 -7.37 18.53
N ASP A 95 -3.55 -6.71 19.16
CA ASP A 95 -3.75 -5.83 20.30
C ASP A 95 -3.64 -4.35 19.85
N PRO A 96 -4.76 -3.60 19.80
CA PRO A 96 -4.79 -2.24 19.28
C PRO A 96 -4.02 -1.24 20.15
N ASN A 97 -3.60 -1.61 21.37
CA ASN A 97 -2.87 -0.73 22.28
C ASN A 97 -1.34 -0.78 22.05
N ILE A 98 -0.86 -1.62 21.14
CA ILE A 98 0.57 -1.75 20.85
C ILE A 98 0.94 -0.85 19.67
N PRO A 99 1.81 0.16 19.86
CA PRO A 99 2.31 0.97 18.76
C PRO A 99 3.28 0.14 17.91
N LEU A 100 2.88 -0.18 16.68
CA LEU A 100 3.68 -0.98 15.75
C LEU A 100 4.18 -0.14 14.57
N PRO A 101 5.40 -0.41 14.07
CA PRO A 101 5.91 0.26 12.87
C PRO A 101 5.06 -0.13 11.66
N THR A 102 4.80 0.84 10.81
CA THR A 102 4.13 0.60 9.53
C THR A 102 5.09 -0.06 8.55
N VAL A 103 4.55 -0.63 7.47
CA VAL A 103 5.37 -1.14 6.36
C VAL A 103 6.25 -0.05 5.75
N PHE A 104 5.79 1.21 5.77
CA PHE A 104 6.57 2.36 5.33
C PHE A 104 7.79 2.57 6.24
N ASP A 105 7.62 2.52 7.56
CA ASP A 105 8.73 2.67 8.52
C ASP A 105 9.79 1.58 8.32
N ILE A 106 9.35 0.31 8.17
CA ILE A 106 10.26 -0.81 7.96
C ILE A 106 11.04 -0.63 6.64
N ASN A 107 10.35 -0.31 5.54
CA ASN A 107 10.99 -0.09 4.25
C ASN A 107 11.94 1.11 4.25
N ASN A 108 11.66 2.15 5.02
CA ASN A 108 12.58 3.28 5.16
C ASN A 108 13.89 2.88 5.83
N ILE A 109 13.84 2.02 6.85
CA ILE A 109 15.06 1.50 7.50
C ILE A 109 15.87 0.66 6.52
N LEU A 110 15.20 -0.24 5.78
CA LEU A 110 15.85 -1.06 4.75
C LEU A 110 16.52 -0.18 3.68
N ALA A 111 15.82 0.83 3.17
CA ALA A 111 16.33 1.74 2.15
C ALA A 111 17.48 2.62 2.68
N LYS A 112 17.35 3.15 3.92
CA LYS A 112 18.35 4.00 4.58
C LYS A 112 19.71 3.30 4.69
N HIS A 113 19.71 2.00 4.96
CA HIS A 113 20.93 1.20 5.10
C HIS A 113 21.25 0.37 3.86
N HIS A 114 20.69 0.73 2.70
CA HIS A 114 20.96 0.11 1.40
C HIS A 114 20.73 -1.41 1.37
N ALA A 115 19.77 -1.91 2.15
CA ALA A 115 19.30 -3.27 1.97
C ALA A 115 18.52 -3.38 0.65
N ASN A 116 18.91 -4.35 -0.18
CA ASN A 116 18.28 -4.63 -1.47
C ASN A 116 16.95 -5.39 -1.31
N TYR A 117 16.12 -4.99 -0.35
CA TYR A 117 14.84 -5.64 -0.04
C TYR A 117 13.75 -4.60 0.21
N ARG A 118 12.53 -4.94 -0.18
CA ARG A 118 11.33 -4.16 0.11
C ARG A 118 10.15 -5.07 0.45
N ILE A 119 9.45 -4.73 1.52
CA ILE A 119 8.16 -5.31 1.88
C ILE A 119 7.09 -4.65 1.01
N ASN A 120 6.48 -5.43 0.13
CA ASN A 120 5.26 -5.08 -0.60
C ASN A 120 4.20 -6.14 -0.30
N PRO A 121 3.45 -6.01 0.82
CA PRO A 121 2.60 -7.06 1.33
C PRO A 121 1.68 -7.62 0.23
N PRO A 122 1.55 -8.96 0.13
CA PRO A 122 2.04 -9.96 1.07
C PRO A 122 3.50 -10.42 0.83
N ASN A 123 4.25 -9.78 -0.07
CA ASN A 123 5.54 -10.28 -0.55
C ASN A 123 6.73 -9.45 -0.07
N LEU A 124 7.87 -10.11 0.17
CA LEU A 124 9.18 -9.49 0.23
C LEU A 124 9.81 -9.58 -1.16
N VAL A 125 10.25 -8.45 -1.69
CA VAL A 125 10.83 -8.34 -3.02
C VAL A 125 12.31 -7.96 -2.89
N ALA A 126 13.20 -8.75 -3.49
CA ALA A 126 14.58 -8.35 -3.70
C ALA A 126 14.64 -7.28 -4.79
N LEU A 127 15.42 -6.23 -4.55
CA LEU A 127 15.63 -5.14 -5.48
C LEU A 127 16.93 -5.40 -6.24
N ASP A 128 16.87 -5.47 -7.56
CA ASP A 128 18.06 -5.51 -8.41
C ASP A 128 18.76 -4.16 -8.28
N SER A 129 19.74 -4.09 -7.37
CA SER A 129 20.65 -2.99 -7.05
C SER A 129 20.25 -1.59 -7.57
N ILE A 130 19.96 -0.70 -6.60
CA ILE A 130 19.55 0.72 -6.72
C ILE A 130 18.05 0.91 -6.95
N TYR A 131 17.32 1.05 -5.83
CA TYR A 131 15.98 1.63 -5.84
C TYR A 131 15.80 2.61 -4.69
N THR A 132 15.43 3.84 -5.04
CA THR A 132 14.88 4.86 -4.14
C THR A 132 13.40 4.55 -3.87
N PRO A 133 12.93 4.58 -2.61
CA PRO A 133 11.53 4.27 -2.29
C PRO A 133 10.59 5.18 -3.09
N ALA A 134 9.67 4.60 -3.88
CA ALA A 134 8.58 5.38 -4.42
C ALA A 134 7.76 5.92 -3.24
N PRO A 135 7.47 7.24 -3.21
CA PRO A 135 6.65 7.82 -2.17
C PRO A 135 5.30 7.11 -2.10
N PRO A 136 4.66 7.10 -0.91
CA PRO A 136 3.34 6.50 -0.75
C PRO A 136 2.41 7.04 -1.86
N LYS A 137 1.58 6.15 -2.43
CA LYS A 137 0.50 6.59 -3.32
C LYS A 137 -0.44 7.45 -2.49
N ILE A 138 -0.21 8.75 -2.53
CA ILE A 138 -1.19 9.74 -2.10
C ILE A 138 -2.43 9.43 -2.94
N PRO A 139 -3.60 9.13 -2.33
CA PRO A 139 -4.80 8.96 -3.12
C PRO A 139 -4.95 10.19 -4.01
N ALA A 140 -5.09 9.98 -5.32
CA ALA A 140 -5.21 11.05 -6.29
C ALA A 140 -6.20 12.10 -5.74
N SER A 141 -5.83 13.37 -5.77
CA SER A 141 -6.72 14.43 -5.28
C SER A 141 -8.07 14.30 -6.00
N LEU A 142 -9.14 14.78 -5.35
CA LEU A 142 -10.48 14.75 -5.95
C LEU A 142 -10.46 15.36 -7.38
N ASP A 143 -9.67 16.41 -7.57
CA ASP A 143 -9.44 17.06 -8.87
C ASP A 143 -8.76 16.14 -9.89
N GLN A 144 -7.75 15.38 -9.47
CA GLN A 144 -7.06 14.43 -10.35
C GLN A 144 -7.98 13.27 -10.74
N GLN A 145 -8.76 12.72 -9.79
CA GLN A 145 -9.75 11.68 -10.08
C GLN A 145 -10.84 12.18 -11.03
N ALA A 146 -11.28 13.43 -10.87
CA ALA A 146 -12.25 14.05 -11.77
C ALA A 146 -11.68 14.21 -13.19
N ARG A 147 -10.44 14.70 -13.33
CA ARG A 147 -9.75 14.83 -14.64
C ARG A 147 -9.60 13.49 -15.34
N GLU A 148 -9.18 12.45 -14.62
CA GLU A 148 -9.04 11.09 -15.18
C GLU A 148 -10.39 10.54 -15.67
N ARG A 149 -11.47 10.70 -14.90
CA ARG A 149 -12.81 10.27 -15.31
C ARG A 149 -13.32 11.01 -16.55
N ILE A 150 -13.10 12.33 -16.62
CA ILE A 150 -13.48 13.14 -17.78
C ILE A 150 -12.69 12.70 -19.02
N GLN A 151 -11.37 12.54 -18.88
CA GLN A 151 -10.50 12.16 -20.00
C GLN A 151 -10.86 10.77 -20.53
N ASN A 152 -11.10 9.81 -19.64
CA ASN A 152 -11.48 8.45 -20.02
C ASN A 152 -12.82 8.39 -20.75
N SER A 153 -13.83 9.11 -20.26
CA SER A 153 -15.15 9.17 -20.90
C SER A 153 -15.07 9.85 -22.27
N MET A 154 -14.27 10.93 -22.40
CA MET A 154 -14.08 11.63 -23.67
C MET A 154 -13.35 10.76 -24.70
N SER A 155 -12.26 10.11 -24.31
CA SER A 155 -11.51 9.20 -25.19
C SER A 155 -12.39 8.02 -25.66
N LYS A 156 -13.21 7.47 -24.76
CA LYS A 156 -14.13 6.38 -25.09
C LYS A 156 -15.24 6.84 -26.05
N SER A 157 -15.78 8.04 -25.86
CA SER A 157 -16.76 8.62 -26.80
C SER A 157 -16.13 8.83 -28.19
N GLN A 158 -14.90 9.35 -28.26
CA GLN A 158 -14.17 9.53 -29.52
C GLN A 158 -13.91 8.19 -30.23
N GLN A 159 -13.50 7.16 -29.49
CA GLN A 159 -13.32 5.82 -30.03
C GLN A 159 -14.63 5.27 -30.59
N LEU A 160 -15.72 5.32 -29.82
CA LEU A 160 -17.05 4.86 -30.27
C LEU A 160 -17.56 5.64 -31.48
N MET A 161 -17.24 6.93 -31.61
CA MET A 161 -17.54 7.71 -32.82
C MET A 161 -16.73 7.22 -34.03
N SER A 162 -15.44 6.93 -33.84
CA SER A 162 -14.57 6.43 -34.91
C SER A 162 -14.96 5.03 -35.40
N GLU A 163 -15.55 4.23 -34.51
CA GLU A 163 -16.04 2.88 -34.80
C GLU A 163 -17.48 2.86 -35.37
N GLY A 164 -18.07 4.03 -35.63
CA GLY A 164 -19.44 4.16 -36.16
C GLY A 164 -20.55 3.86 -35.13
N MET A 165 -20.17 3.65 -33.86
CA MET A 165 -21.08 3.34 -32.74
C MET A 165 -21.69 4.62 -32.14
N HIS A 166 -22.27 5.46 -33.00
CA HIS A 166 -22.73 6.82 -32.67
C HIS A 166 -23.69 6.88 -31.48
N ARG A 167 -24.59 5.89 -31.35
CA ARG A 167 -25.53 5.81 -30.21
C ARG A 167 -24.82 5.63 -28.87
N GLN A 168 -23.79 4.77 -28.83
CA GLN A 168 -23.03 4.51 -27.61
C GLN A 168 -22.10 5.68 -27.26
N ALA A 169 -21.52 6.32 -28.28
CA ALA A 169 -20.73 7.52 -28.10
C ALA A 169 -21.53 8.67 -27.47
N VAL A 170 -22.78 8.87 -27.92
CA VAL A 170 -23.72 9.83 -27.34
C VAL A 170 -24.13 9.44 -25.92
N GLN A 171 -24.36 8.15 -25.66
CA GLN A 171 -24.66 7.68 -24.30
C GLN A 171 -23.53 7.98 -23.32
N GLU A 172 -22.27 7.83 -23.72
CA GLU A 172 -21.15 8.20 -22.86
C GLU A 172 -21.04 9.71 -22.62
N ALA A 173 -21.31 10.53 -23.65
CA ALA A 173 -21.36 11.98 -23.47
C ALA A 173 -22.48 12.41 -22.51
N LEU A 174 -23.65 11.76 -22.56
CA LEU A 174 -24.76 12.02 -21.64
C LEU A 174 -24.43 11.56 -20.22
N TRP A 175 -23.79 10.41 -20.05
CA TRP A 175 -23.36 9.90 -18.73
C TRP A 175 -22.32 10.83 -18.07
N LEU A 176 -21.38 11.35 -18.86
CA LEU A 176 -20.41 12.34 -18.39
C LEU A 176 -21.09 13.64 -17.95
N LEU A 177 -22.03 14.15 -18.75
CA LEU A 177 -22.80 15.36 -18.43
C LEU A 177 -23.65 15.18 -17.17
N GLU A 178 -24.25 14.01 -16.99
CA GLU A 178 -25.01 13.66 -15.79
C GLU A 178 -24.11 13.59 -14.55
N SER A 179 -22.93 12.98 -14.68
CA SER A 179 -21.93 12.89 -13.62
C SER A 179 -21.43 14.27 -13.18
N VAL A 180 -21.13 15.15 -14.15
CA VAL A 180 -20.76 16.55 -13.90
C VAL A 180 -21.92 17.31 -13.27
N SER A 181 -23.13 17.23 -13.85
CA SER A 181 -24.30 17.94 -13.32
C SER A 181 -24.64 17.53 -11.88
N THR A 182 -24.51 16.25 -11.55
CA THR A 182 -24.76 15.73 -10.21
C THR A 182 -23.68 16.20 -9.24
N ALA A 183 -22.40 16.19 -9.65
CA ALA A 183 -21.30 16.66 -8.82
C ALA A 183 -21.36 18.16 -8.51
N PHE A 184 -21.87 18.97 -9.44
CA PHE A 184 -22.03 20.42 -9.26
C PHE A 184 -23.41 20.84 -8.71
N GLN A 185 -24.30 19.89 -8.43
CA GLN A 185 -25.62 20.18 -7.88
C GLN A 185 -25.48 20.72 -6.45
N GLY A 186 -25.69 22.03 -6.29
CA GLY A 186 -25.64 22.70 -4.98
C GLY A 186 -24.33 23.43 -4.67
N ILE A 187 -23.35 23.43 -5.58
CA ILE A 187 -22.11 24.22 -5.41
C ILE A 187 -22.36 25.68 -5.80
N LYS A 188 -22.24 26.60 -4.83
CA LYS A 188 -22.30 28.06 -5.05
C LYS A 188 -20.87 28.58 -5.28
N ASN A 189 -20.54 28.95 -6.52
CA ASN A 189 -19.31 29.67 -6.84
C ASN A 189 -19.65 31.14 -7.13
N GLY A 190 -19.56 32.02 -6.12
CA GLY A 190 -19.87 33.45 -6.29
C GLY A 190 -21.31 33.74 -6.71
N GLU A 191 -21.59 34.98 -7.17
CA GLU A 191 -22.94 35.49 -7.46
C GLU A 191 -23.72 34.74 -8.55
N ASN A 192 -23.08 33.81 -9.29
CA ASN A 192 -23.75 33.03 -10.32
C ASN A 192 -23.81 31.54 -9.94
N SER A 193 -25.00 31.08 -9.50
CA SER A 193 -25.26 29.65 -9.39
C SER A 193 -25.41 29.03 -10.77
N ILE A 194 -24.58 28.04 -11.09
CA ILE A 194 -24.80 27.17 -12.25
C ILE A 194 -26.05 26.35 -11.95
N THR A 195 -27.21 26.86 -12.34
CA THR A 195 -28.48 26.20 -12.05
C THR A 195 -28.63 24.95 -12.93
N ALA A 196 -29.07 23.85 -12.32
CA ALA A 196 -29.48 22.62 -13.01
C ALA A 196 -30.43 22.86 -14.21
N LYS A 197 -31.10 24.02 -14.23
CA LYS A 197 -31.94 24.52 -15.34
C LYS A 197 -31.20 24.69 -16.67
N TYR A 198 -29.93 25.12 -16.67
CA TYR A 198 -29.14 25.23 -17.90
C TYR A 198 -28.75 23.86 -18.45
N PHE A 199 -28.38 22.92 -17.57
CA PHE A 199 -28.02 21.56 -17.95
C PHE A 199 -29.21 20.75 -18.48
N ASN A 200 -30.38 20.87 -17.84
CA ASN A 200 -31.60 20.24 -18.35
C ASN A 200 -31.95 20.74 -19.76
N LYS A 201 -31.70 22.03 -20.04
CA LYS A 201 -31.90 22.60 -21.38
C LYS A 201 -30.91 22.06 -22.41
N ILE A 202 -29.63 21.85 -22.04
CA ILE A 202 -28.63 21.21 -22.90
C ILE A 202 -29.00 19.75 -23.18
N MET A 203 -29.41 19.00 -22.15
CA MET A 203 -29.88 17.61 -22.29
C MET A 203 -31.14 17.49 -23.15
N GLU A 204 -32.08 18.43 -23.03
CA GLU A 204 -33.25 18.49 -23.91
C GLU A 204 -32.86 18.76 -25.37
N VAL A 205 -31.94 19.71 -25.61
CA VAL A 205 -31.46 20.04 -26.96
C VAL A 205 -30.70 18.87 -27.58
N LEU A 206 -29.83 18.19 -26.82
CA LEU A 206 -29.11 16.99 -27.28
C LEU A 206 -30.07 15.81 -27.56
N LYS A 207 -31.11 15.62 -26.74
CA LYS A 207 -32.15 14.61 -26.99
C LYS A 207 -33.00 14.96 -28.21
N ARG A 208 -33.34 16.23 -28.44
CA ARG A 208 -34.11 16.66 -29.62
C ARG A 208 -33.30 16.52 -30.91
N ASN A 209 -32.02 16.88 -30.91
CA ASN A 209 -31.18 16.80 -32.11
C ASN A 209 -30.84 15.35 -32.50
N ASN A 210 -30.97 14.38 -31.59
CA ASN A 210 -30.79 12.94 -31.87
C ASN A 210 -32.09 12.17 -32.18
N LYS A 211 -33.25 12.84 -32.28
CA LYS A 211 -34.52 12.19 -32.63
C LYS A 211 -34.69 11.89 -34.13
N GLY A 212 -33.70 12.21 -34.97
CA GLY A 212 -33.82 12.14 -36.43
C GLY A 212 -32.85 11.20 -37.16
N THR A 213 -31.93 10.51 -36.48
CA THR A 213 -30.96 9.61 -37.12
C THR A 213 -31.27 8.13 -36.94
N ALA A 214 -32.54 7.80 -36.66
CA ALA A 214 -33.06 6.50 -37.02
C ALA A 214 -33.52 6.57 -38.48
N LEU A 215 -32.91 5.72 -39.32
CA LEU A 215 -33.25 5.38 -40.72
C LEU A 215 -32.43 6.11 -41.81
N LYS A 216 -31.21 5.64 -42.04
CA LYS A 216 -30.94 4.55 -42.99
C LYS A 216 -29.70 3.76 -42.56
#